data_AF-K2KCK7-F1
#
_entry.id   AF-K2KCK7-F1
#
_cell.length_a   1.000
_cell.length_b   1.000
_cell.length_c   1.000
_cell.angle_alpha   90.00
_cell.angle_beta   90.00
_cell.angle_gamma   90.00
#
_symmetry.space_group_name_H-M   'P 1'
#
loop_
_entity.id
_entity.type
_entity.pdbx_description
1 polymer ?
#
loop_
_entity_poly.entity_id
_entity_poly.type
_entity_poly.pdbx_seq_one_letter_code
_entity_poly.pdbx_strand_id
1 'polypeptide(L)'
;MSNANNAASSSSAQELIQPHINQSVAQAVQSAADLLRNLNTIETTVIGVASASWLANPAMVEYKQIIESATETITFAAENLAKVGQAGAQVLQDLKPD
;
A
#
# COMPACT_ATOMS: atom_id res chain seq x y z
N MET A 1 -30.10 -25.25 -27.85
CA MET A 1 -28.74 -24.90 -28.27
C MET A 1 -28.37 -23.46 -27.87
N SER A 2 -28.58 -23.02 -26.62
CA SER A 2 -28.31 -21.63 -26.20
C SER A 2 -27.26 -21.46 -25.09
N ASN A 3 -26.68 -22.55 -24.55
CA ASN A 3 -25.80 -22.46 -23.39
C ASN A 3 -24.30 -22.47 -23.72
N ALA A 4 -23.91 -22.84 -24.95
CA ALA A 4 -22.49 -22.95 -25.33
C ALA A 4 -21.87 -21.61 -25.78
N ASN A 5 -22.68 -20.67 -26.28
CA ASN A 5 -22.17 -19.37 -26.75
C ASN A 5 -21.82 -18.41 -25.62
N ASN A 6 -22.41 -18.57 -24.42
CA ASN A 6 -22.24 -17.63 -23.32
C ASN A 6 -20.93 -17.82 -22.55
N ALA A 7 -20.45 -19.07 -22.45
CA ALA A 7 -19.19 -19.42 -21.76
C ALA A 7 -17.94 -19.04 -22.58
N ALA A 8 -18.01 -19.10 -23.92
CA ALA A 8 -16.92 -18.69 -24.80
C ALA A 8 -16.76 -17.15 -24.91
N SER A 9 -17.86 -16.41 -24.73
CA SER A 9 -17.83 -14.94 -24.65
C SER A 9 -17.32 -14.41 -23.31
N SER A 10 -17.53 -15.15 -22.21
CA SER A 10 -17.02 -14.75 -20.89
C SER A 10 -15.51 -14.96 -20.76
N SER A 11 -14.98 -16.08 -21.28
CA SER A 11 -13.53 -16.34 -21.25
C SER A 11 -12.75 -15.34 -22.11
N SER A 12 -13.24 -15.02 -23.30
CA SER A 12 -12.61 -14.00 -24.17
C SER A 12 -12.70 -12.59 -23.60
N ALA A 13 -13.82 -12.22 -22.97
CA ALA A 13 -13.92 -10.93 -22.26
C ALA A 13 -12.97 -10.85 -21.06
N GLN A 14 -12.85 -11.93 -20.27
CA GLN A 14 -11.90 -12.01 -19.16
C GLN A 14 -10.45 -11.91 -19.64
N GLU A 15 -10.08 -12.63 -20.70
CA GLU A 15 -8.76 -12.56 -21.32
C GLU A 15 -8.40 -11.15 -21.80
N LEU A 16 -9.37 -10.41 -22.34
CA LEU A 16 -9.18 -9.02 -22.78
C LEU A 16 -9.02 -8.04 -21.60
N ILE A 17 -9.73 -8.28 -20.49
CA ILE A 17 -9.72 -7.39 -19.32
C ILE A 17 -8.53 -7.66 -18.39
N GLN A 18 -8.02 -8.90 -18.33
CA GLN A 18 -6.98 -9.32 -17.40
C GLN A 18 -5.72 -8.43 -17.42
N PRO A 19 -5.14 -8.06 -18.59
CA PRO A 19 -3.94 -7.21 -18.61
C PRO A 19 -4.16 -5.83 -17.99
N HIS A 20 -5.36 -5.25 -18.19
CA HIS A 20 -5.71 -3.94 -17.63
C HIS A 20 -5.87 -4.01 -16.11
N ILE A 21 -6.49 -5.07 -15.60
CA ILE A 21 -6.58 -5.29 -14.15
C ILE A 21 -5.21 -5.52 -13.55
N ASN A 22 -4.36 -6.35 -14.18
CA ASN A 22 -2.98 -6.57 -13.73
C ASN A 22 -2.22 -5.25 -13.62
N GLN A 23 -2.33 -4.39 -14.62
CA GLN A 23 -1.68 -3.09 -14.63
C GLN A 23 -2.21 -2.17 -13.52
N SER A 24 -3.53 -2.11 -13.33
CA SER A 24 -4.14 -1.30 -12.29
C SER A 24 -3.75 -1.76 -10.88
N VAL A 25 -3.75 -3.07 -10.63
CA VAL A 25 -3.28 -3.66 -9.37
C VAL A 25 -1.79 -3.34 -9.14
N ALA A 26 -0.95 -3.51 -10.17
CA ALA A 26 0.47 -3.18 -10.07
C ALA A 26 0.71 -1.70 -9.72
N GLN A 27 -0.03 -0.78 -10.34
CA GLN A 27 0.04 0.66 -10.06
C GLN A 27 -0.41 0.98 -8.63
N ALA A 28 -1.47 0.33 -8.13
CA ALA A 28 -1.93 0.51 -6.76
C ALA A 28 -0.87 0.07 -5.73
N VAL A 29 -0.28 -1.10 -5.93
CA VAL A 29 0.80 -1.61 -5.07
C VAL A 29 2.03 -0.70 -5.13
N GLN A 30 2.43 -0.24 -6.32
CA GLN A 30 3.53 0.71 -6.48
C GLN A 30 3.26 2.03 -5.75
N SER A 31 2.03 2.56 -5.87
CA SER A 31 1.64 3.80 -5.19
C SER A 31 1.71 3.67 -3.67
N ALA A 32 1.28 2.52 -3.11
CA ALA A 32 1.38 2.25 -1.69
C ALA A 32 2.86 2.08 -1.23
N ALA A 33 3.70 1.47 -2.07
CA ALA A 33 5.12 1.34 -1.80
C ALA A 33 5.83 2.70 -1.80
N ASP A 34 5.47 3.57 -2.75
CA ASP A 34 5.97 4.94 -2.82
C ASP A 34 5.50 5.78 -1.62
N LEU A 35 4.25 5.62 -1.18
CA LEU A 35 3.75 6.26 0.04
C LEU A 35 4.60 5.86 1.25
N LEU A 36 4.86 4.56 1.44
CA LEU A 36 5.73 4.07 2.51
C LEU A 36 7.14 4.66 2.43
N ARG A 37 7.74 4.70 1.24
CA ARG A 37 9.08 5.28 1.06
C ARG A 37 9.13 6.78 1.39
N ASN A 38 8.12 7.52 0.95
CA ASN A 38 8.03 8.97 1.18
C ASN A 38 7.84 9.27 2.67
N LEU A 39 6.89 8.59 3.32
CA LEU A 39 6.65 8.76 4.75
C LEU A 39 7.86 8.29 5.58
N ASN A 40 8.52 7.17 5.26
CA ASN A 40 9.75 6.78 5.95
C ASN A 40 10.82 7.87 5.91
N THR A 41 10.99 8.54 4.76
CA THR A 41 12.00 9.59 4.61
C THR A 41 11.66 10.82 5.47
N ILE A 42 10.41 11.29 5.39
CA ILE A 42 9.94 12.47 6.13
C ILE A 42 9.97 12.17 7.62
N GLU A 43 9.36 11.07 8.05
CA GLU A 43 9.20 10.75 9.46
C GLU A 43 10.52 10.37 10.13
N THR A 44 11.46 9.72 9.43
CA THR A 44 12.82 9.50 9.97
C THR A 44 13.53 10.83 10.22
N THR A 45 13.31 11.84 9.36
CA THR A 45 13.86 13.19 9.57
C THR A 45 13.22 13.84 10.78
N VAL A 46 11.90 13.74 10.94
CA VAL A 46 11.17 14.23 12.12
C VAL A 46 11.70 13.59 13.40
N ILE A 47 11.85 12.26 13.43
CA ILE A 47 12.40 11.52 14.56
C ILE A 47 13.81 12.00 14.90
N GLY A 48 14.68 12.18 13.90
CA GLY A 48 16.04 12.67 14.12
C GLY A 48 16.09 14.06 14.75
N VAL A 49 15.29 15.01 14.22
CA VAL A 49 15.23 16.38 14.74
C VAL A 49 14.62 16.42 16.14
N ALA A 50 13.55 15.68 16.39
CA ALA A 50 12.91 15.58 17.70
C ALA A 50 13.86 14.96 18.73
N SER A 51 14.57 13.90 18.36
CA SER A 51 15.55 13.23 19.22
C SER A 51 16.70 14.17 19.61
N ALA A 52 17.27 14.90 18.64
CA ALA A 52 18.31 15.88 18.91
C ALA A 52 17.82 17.02 19.83
N SER A 53 16.59 17.49 19.60
CA SER A 53 15.99 18.55 20.42
C SER A 53 15.72 18.10 21.85
N TRP A 54 15.29 16.84 22.02
CA TRP A 54 15.05 16.25 23.33
C TRP A 54 16.35 16.05 24.11
N LEU A 55 17.43 15.61 23.44
CA LEU A 55 18.75 15.53 24.06
C LEU A 55 19.24 16.90 24.55
N ALA A 56 18.98 17.96 23.78
CA ALA A 56 19.34 19.33 24.17
C ALA A 56 18.45 19.87 25.31
N ASN A 57 17.19 19.43 25.39
CA ASN A 57 16.21 19.91 26.38
C ASN A 57 15.44 18.73 27.02
N PRO A 58 16.06 17.96 27.93
CA PRO A 58 15.47 16.70 28.42
C PRO A 58 14.13 16.85 29.15
N ALA A 59 13.84 18.04 29.69
CA ALA A 59 12.60 18.34 30.37
C ALA A 59 11.39 18.51 29.42
N MET A 60 11.61 18.73 28.12
CA MET A 60 10.55 18.90 27.12
C MET A 60 10.10 17.52 26.61
N VAL A 61 9.16 16.92 27.33
CA VAL A 61 8.68 15.55 27.07
C VAL A 61 7.81 15.43 25.82
N GLU A 62 7.37 16.56 25.24
CA GLU A 62 6.57 16.64 24.02
C GLU A 62 7.30 16.04 22.81
N TYR A 63 8.63 16.07 22.80
CA TYR A 63 9.43 15.43 21.75
C TYR A 63 9.20 13.92 21.68
N LYS A 64 8.89 13.27 22.81
CA LYS A 64 8.52 11.85 22.84
C LYS A 64 7.25 11.59 22.05
N GLN A 65 6.24 12.45 22.18
CA GLN A 65 4.98 12.33 21.45
C GLN A 65 5.17 12.56 19.94
N ILE A 66 6.05 13.47 19.56
CA ILE A 66 6.41 13.69 18.14
C ILE A 66 7.07 12.43 17.55
N ILE A 67 8.02 11.84 18.28
CA ILE A 67 8.69 10.60 17.85
C ILE A 67 7.69 9.44 17.74
N GLU A 68 6.80 9.29 18.72
CA GLU A 68 5.75 8.27 18.72
C GLU A 68 4.81 8.45 17.52
N SER A 69 4.32 9.66 17.27
CA SER A 69 3.44 9.96 16.14
C SER A 69 4.10 9.71 14.77
N ALA A 70 5.38 10.05 14.63
CA ALA A 70 6.15 9.75 13.42
C ALA A 70 6.30 8.23 13.19
N THR A 71 6.53 7.47 14.26
CA THR A 71 6.63 6.00 14.23
C THR A 71 5.29 5.35 13.85
N GLU A 72 4.18 5.86 14.39
CA GLU A 72 2.83 5.42 14.03
C GLU A 72 2.53 5.69 12.56
N THR A 73 2.95 6.84 12.03
CA THR A 73 2.75 7.21 10.63
C THR A 73 3.49 6.28 9.66
N ILE A 74 4.73 5.90 9.99
CA ILE A 74 5.48 4.87 9.25
C ILE A 74 4.74 3.52 9.31
N THR A 75 4.27 3.14 10.50
CA THR A 75 3.55 1.87 10.71
C THR A 75 2.27 1.82 9.88
N PHE A 76 1.49 2.91 9.88
CA PHE A 76 0.30 3.06 9.03
C PHE A 76 0.64 2.84 7.54
N ALA A 77 1.72 3.43 7.05
CA ALA A 77 2.11 3.30 5.65
C ALA A 77 2.51 1.86 5.30
N ALA A 78 3.19 1.16 6.21
CA ALA A 78 3.58 -0.24 6.03
C ALA A 78 2.34 -1.16 6.02
N GLU A 79 1.39 -0.92 6.93
CA GLU A 79 0.11 -1.63 6.93
C GLU A 79 -0.71 -1.34 5.68
N ASN A 80 -0.71 -0.09 5.19
CA ASN A 80 -1.41 0.28 3.97
C ASN A 80 -0.87 -0.52 2.77
N LEU A 81 0.46 -0.59 2.62
CA LEU A 81 1.09 -1.39 1.58
C LEU A 81 0.70 -2.87 1.68
N ALA A 82 0.73 -3.44 2.89
CA ALA A 82 0.32 -4.83 3.10
C ALA A 82 -1.15 -5.07 2.72
N LYS A 83 -2.06 -4.19 3.15
CA LYS A 83 -3.50 -4.25 2.84
C LYS A 83 -3.76 -4.12 1.34
N VAL A 84 -3.11 -3.17 0.66
CA VAL A 84 -3.24 -2.99 -0.80
C VAL A 84 -2.69 -4.21 -1.55
N GLY A 85 -1.55 -4.76 -1.12
CA GLY A 85 -0.97 -5.97 -1.70
C GLY A 85 -1.90 -7.19 -1.57
N GLN A 86 -2.48 -7.40 -0.39
CA GLN A 86 -3.44 -8.48 -0.15
C GLN A 86 -4.71 -8.32 -1.00
N ALA A 87 -5.30 -7.12 -1.03
CA ALA A 87 -6.48 -6.83 -1.85
C ALA A 87 -6.18 -7.03 -3.34
N GLY A 88 -5.02 -6.57 -3.82
CA GLY A 88 -4.56 -6.78 -5.18
C GLY A 88 -4.41 -8.26 -5.53
N ALA A 89 -3.80 -9.05 -4.64
CA ALA A 89 -3.66 -10.49 -4.84
C ALA A 89 -5.03 -11.19 -4.92
N GLN A 90 -6.00 -10.78 -4.10
CA GLN A 90 -7.36 -11.32 -4.15
C GLN A 90 -8.03 -11.03 -5.50
N VAL A 91 -7.96 -9.78 -5.99
CA VAL A 91 -8.52 -9.41 -7.31
C VAL A 91 -7.93 -10.26 -8.44
N LEU A 92 -6.63 -10.55 -8.38
CA LEU A 92 -5.96 -11.39 -9.39
C LEU A 92 -6.37 -12.87 -9.29
N GLN A 93 -6.65 -13.37 -8.08
CA GLN A 93 -7.15 -14.73 -7.89
C GLN A 93 -8.58 -14.88 -8.41
N ASP A 94 -9.45 -13.90 -8.11
CA ASP A 94 -10.86 -13.92 -8.48
C ASP A 94 -11.08 -13.89 -10.01
N LEU A 95 -10.12 -13.35 -10.76
CA LEU A 95 -10.18 -13.23 -12.22
C LEU A 95 -9.40 -14.33 -12.96
N LYS A 96 -8.69 -15.21 -12.24
CA LYS A 96 -7.94 -16.29 -12.87
C LYS A 96 -8.93 -17.23 -13.58
N PRO A 97 -8.76 -17.47 -14.90
CA PRO A 97 -9.58 -18.46 -15.59
C PRO A 97 -9.31 -19.87 -15.03
N ASP A 98 -10.37 -20.66 -14.91
CA ASP A 98 -10.35 -22.07 -14.46
C ASP A 98 -9.47 -22.96 -15.36
#